data_AF-I9LGU5-F1
#
_entry.id   AF-I9LGU5-F1
#
_cell.length_a   1.000
_cell.length_b   1.000
_cell.length_c   1.000
_cell.angle_alpha   90.00
_cell.angle_beta   90.00
_cell.angle_gamma   90.00
#
_symmetry.space_group_name_H-M   'P 1'
#
loop_
_entity.id
_entity.type
_entity.pdbx_description
1 polymer ?
#
loop_
_entity_poly.entity_id
_entity_poly.type
_entity_poly.pdbx_seq_one_letter_code
_entity_poly.pdbx_strand_id
1 'polypeptide(L)'
;METLHKPRKLVSNIIMPIIWGLGGLIGLLMVVKNTNKMPISPIGAGLVCIGLLVAAVGMGLKKAWGAIAINITGILIILFGFMADRLSIWVLILGFAVLLVTLWNNIQVVMNERKQAGNRDLTMENTPEMHSEGQLESEVAKTSWYQRPKWMIGGVGIIVIVLIGLMFSPSSSAVDTSHFITYQSNAKPGFTISYPSTWIKEVRKNDVYLLSSDKEPLDQIVSFTAGARSDKKQSTLEEKAAEIVQYMAGHTNPKVLYKKETTWLGQKAYEIGFSANDNVFDPNGKDAQGKVMVTIKEGTLLYIIEDGSKKAFEKNEKLLDAIASSVTLSSKADVVVEQPKVEQPKAAPAMTNNATKAIKPNDIYGTWEGRNDTHGMRLLLTIDEGYIVGHHYAARNDKKRVDGSDQTTITGKFTGQSPFIVNWKSGYGNGKGQAEITVLDDKTLHWRIISSEGEHYIPKEIDLKNSK
;
A
#
# COMPACT_ATOMS: atom_id res chain seq x y z
N MET A 1 -34.86 -69.95 -2.50
CA MET A 1 -33.54 -69.38 -2.15
C MET A 1 -33.22 -68.29 -3.17
N GLU A 2 -33.87 -67.14 -3.00
CA GLU A 2 -33.45 -65.87 -3.59
C GLU A 2 -32.65 -65.07 -2.54
N THR A 3 -31.96 -64.04 -3.00
CA THR A 3 -31.17 -63.02 -2.28
C THR A 3 -29.68 -63.33 -2.16
N LEU A 4 -28.88 -62.76 -3.08
CA LEU A 4 -27.52 -62.21 -2.80
C LEU A 4 -26.83 -61.59 -4.04
N HIS A 5 -27.48 -60.74 -4.85
CA HIS A 5 -26.81 -60.04 -5.98
C HIS A 5 -27.23 -58.58 -6.16
N LYS A 6 -27.16 -57.76 -5.08
CA LYS A 6 -27.45 -56.31 -5.15
C LYS A 6 -26.39 -55.30 -4.64
N PRO A 7 -25.14 -55.64 -4.21
CA PRO A 7 -24.21 -54.58 -3.78
C PRO A 7 -23.40 -53.95 -4.93
N ARG A 8 -23.24 -54.60 -6.10
CA ARG A 8 -22.33 -54.09 -7.15
C ARG A 8 -22.79 -52.80 -7.85
N LYS A 9 -24.11 -52.58 -8.04
CA LYS A 9 -24.62 -51.37 -8.71
C LYS A 9 -24.56 -50.11 -7.83
N LEU A 10 -24.68 -50.25 -6.52
CA LEU A 10 -24.60 -49.13 -5.59
C LEU A 10 -23.17 -48.58 -5.52
N VAL A 11 -22.18 -49.48 -5.52
CA VAL A 11 -20.76 -49.11 -5.45
C VAL A 11 -20.26 -48.45 -6.75
N SER A 12 -20.62 -48.99 -7.93
CA SER A 12 -20.12 -48.43 -9.20
C SER A 12 -20.82 -47.13 -9.62
N ASN A 13 -22.12 -46.99 -9.35
CA ASN A 13 -22.88 -45.88 -9.93
C ASN A 13 -23.05 -44.68 -8.98
N ILE A 14 -22.82 -44.86 -7.68
CA ILE A 14 -23.03 -43.80 -6.68
C ILE A 14 -21.75 -43.54 -5.89
N ILE A 15 -21.10 -44.59 -5.38
CA ILE A 15 -19.94 -44.42 -4.48
C ILE A 15 -18.69 -44.01 -5.26
N MET A 16 -18.41 -44.64 -6.41
CA MET A 16 -17.25 -44.31 -7.25
C MET A 16 -17.22 -42.84 -7.73
N PRO A 17 -18.31 -42.27 -8.28
CA PRO A 17 -18.33 -40.85 -8.68
C PRO A 17 -18.10 -39.88 -7.52
N ILE A 18 -18.61 -40.22 -6.32
CA ILE A 18 -18.41 -39.41 -5.11
C ILE A 18 -16.95 -39.46 -4.66
N ILE A 19 -16.32 -40.64 -4.69
CA ILE A 19 -14.89 -40.80 -4.35
C ILE A 19 -14.02 -40.04 -5.35
N TRP A 20 -14.34 -40.08 -6.65
CA TRP A 20 -13.61 -39.32 -7.67
C TRP A 20 -13.83 -37.81 -7.55
N GLY A 21 -15.05 -37.36 -7.26
CA GLY A 21 -15.36 -35.95 -7.02
C GLY A 21 -14.66 -35.40 -5.77
N LEU A 22 -14.64 -36.17 -4.68
CA LEU A 22 -13.92 -35.83 -3.45
C LEU A 22 -12.40 -35.87 -3.66
N GLY A 23 -11.88 -36.84 -4.42
CA GLY A 23 -10.47 -36.92 -4.78
C GLY A 23 -10.02 -35.70 -5.60
N GLY A 24 -10.84 -35.26 -6.56
CA GLY A 24 -10.60 -34.04 -7.34
C GLY A 24 -10.67 -32.78 -6.48
N LEU A 25 -11.61 -32.69 -5.54
CA LEU A 25 -11.74 -31.56 -4.62
C LEU A 25 -10.58 -31.51 -3.62
N ILE A 26 -10.15 -32.65 -3.08
CA ILE A 26 -8.98 -32.75 -2.19
C ILE A 26 -7.70 -32.42 -2.96
N GLY A 27 -7.56 -32.89 -4.21
CA GLY A 27 -6.46 -32.51 -5.09
C GLY A 27 -6.42 -30.99 -5.35
N LEU A 28 -7.58 -30.38 -5.63
CA LEU A 28 -7.73 -28.93 -5.81
C LEU A 28 -7.37 -28.16 -4.53
N LEU A 29 -7.86 -28.62 -3.37
CA LEU A 29 -7.56 -28.00 -2.07
C LEU A 29 -6.08 -28.18 -1.68
N MET A 30 -5.45 -29.30 -2.03
CA MET A 30 -4.02 -29.50 -1.83
C MET A 30 -3.19 -28.62 -2.76
N VAL A 31 -3.60 -28.45 -4.02
CA VAL A 31 -2.97 -27.48 -4.94
C VAL A 31 -3.10 -26.07 -4.38
N VAL A 32 -4.32 -25.63 -4.02
CA VAL A 32 -4.57 -24.29 -3.45
C VAL A 32 -3.80 -24.06 -2.12
N LYS A 33 -3.74 -25.07 -1.25
CA LYS A 33 -3.03 -24.97 0.04
C LYS A 33 -1.50 -24.96 -0.13
N ASN A 34 -0.98 -25.59 -1.20
CA ASN A 34 0.46 -25.63 -1.50
C ASN A 34 0.90 -24.48 -2.43
N THR A 35 -0.04 -23.78 -3.09
CA THR A 35 0.24 -22.63 -3.99
C THR A 35 -0.08 -21.27 -3.38
N ASN A 36 0.01 -21.09 -2.05
CA ASN A 36 0.04 -19.76 -1.42
C ASN A 36 1.21 -18.85 -1.91
N LYS A 37 1.92 -19.23 -2.98
CA LYS A 37 3.02 -18.48 -3.61
C LYS A 37 3.02 -18.46 -5.15
N MET A 38 1.98 -18.93 -5.86
CA MET A 38 1.89 -18.72 -7.33
C MET A 38 0.45 -18.48 -7.80
N PRO A 39 0.19 -17.48 -8.67
CA PRO A 39 -1.12 -17.31 -9.27
C PRO A 39 -1.40 -18.48 -10.22
N ILE A 40 -2.54 -19.15 -10.05
CA ILE A 40 -3.05 -20.10 -11.03
C ILE A 40 -3.31 -19.30 -12.32
N SER A 41 -2.60 -19.62 -13.40
CA SER A 41 -2.82 -18.92 -14.66
C SER A 41 -4.26 -19.15 -15.13
N PRO A 42 -4.92 -18.15 -15.75
CA PRO A 42 -6.30 -18.28 -16.26
C PRO A 42 -6.51 -19.48 -17.18
N ILE A 43 -5.44 -19.91 -17.87
CA ILE A 43 -5.42 -21.09 -18.75
C ILE A 43 -5.63 -22.39 -17.96
N GLY A 44 -5.03 -22.50 -16.77
CA GLY A 44 -5.19 -23.67 -15.90
C GLY A 44 -6.62 -23.84 -15.38
N ALA A 45 -7.27 -22.75 -14.99
CA ALA A 45 -8.68 -22.77 -14.59
C ALA A 45 -9.61 -23.14 -15.75
N GLY A 46 -9.35 -22.61 -16.95
CA GLY A 46 -10.09 -22.95 -18.17
C GLY A 46 -10.01 -24.44 -18.53
N LEU A 47 -8.83 -25.05 -18.44
CA LEU A 47 -8.63 -26.46 -18.74
C LEU A 47 -9.37 -27.40 -17.77
N VAL A 48 -9.48 -27.03 -16.49
CA VAL A 48 -10.25 -27.79 -15.49
C VAL A 48 -11.75 -27.74 -15.81
N CYS A 49 -12.28 -26.57 -16.18
CA CYS A 49 -13.67 -26.44 -16.60
C CYS A 49 -13.99 -27.23 -17.87
N ILE A 50 -13.08 -27.24 -18.85
CA ILE A 50 -13.20 -28.06 -20.07
C ILE A 50 -13.18 -29.55 -19.72
N GLY A 51 -12.31 -29.99 -18.81
CA GLY A 51 -12.27 -31.38 -18.33
C GLY A 51 -13.58 -31.84 -17.68
N LEU A 52 -14.19 -30.98 -16.85
CA LEU A 52 -15.50 -31.23 -16.25
C LEU A 52 -16.62 -31.26 -17.31
N LEU A 53 -16.52 -30.42 -18.35
CA LEU A 53 -17.47 -30.40 -19.47
C LEU A 53 -17.41 -31.71 -20.28
N VAL A 54 -16.21 -32.18 -20.60
CA VAL A 54 -15.99 -33.45 -21.32
C VAL A 54 -16.47 -34.64 -20.49
N ALA A 55 -16.25 -34.63 -19.17
CA ALA A 55 -16.77 -35.65 -18.26
C ALA A 55 -18.31 -35.67 -18.24
N ALA A 56 -18.96 -34.50 -18.25
CA ALA A 56 -20.41 -34.38 -18.32
C ALA A 56 -20.99 -34.89 -19.65
N VAL A 57 -20.31 -34.63 -20.77
CA VAL A 57 -20.68 -35.15 -22.10
C VAL A 57 -20.56 -36.67 -22.15
N GLY A 58 -19.53 -37.25 -21.54
CA GLY A 58 -19.34 -38.70 -21.43
C GLY A 58 -20.46 -39.42 -20.65
N MET A 59 -21.19 -38.70 -19.78
CA MET A 59 -22.24 -39.27 -18.92
C MET A 59 -23.65 -39.32 -19.58
N GLY A 60 -23.79 -38.99 -20.86
CA GLY A 60 -24.99 -39.34 -21.65
C GLY A 60 -26.32 -38.68 -21.22
N LEU A 61 -26.27 -37.56 -20.50
CA LEU A 61 -27.43 -36.86 -19.91
C LEU A 61 -28.27 -36.07 -20.95
N LYS A 62 -28.86 -36.74 -21.95
CA LYS A 62 -29.60 -36.10 -23.06
C LYS A 62 -30.85 -35.28 -22.67
N LYS A 63 -31.43 -35.48 -21.47
CA LYS A 63 -32.67 -34.77 -21.05
C LYS A 63 -32.44 -33.54 -20.16
N ALA A 64 -31.22 -33.29 -19.68
CA ALA A 64 -30.91 -32.16 -18.81
C ALA A 64 -30.25 -30.97 -19.55
N TRP A 65 -30.10 -31.06 -20.88
CA TRP A 65 -29.30 -30.12 -21.68
C TRP A 65 -29.79 -28.69 -21.65
N GLY A 66 -31.10 -28.43 -21.66
CA GLY A 66 -31.63 -27.06 -21.64
C GLY A 66 -31.26 -26.30 -20.36
N ALA A 67 -31.44 -26.92 -19.20
CA ALA A 67 -31.13 -26.30 -17.91
C ALA A 67 -29.61 -26.22 -17.65
N ILE A 68 -28.84 -27.20 -18.10
CA ILE A 68 -27.39 -27.22 -17.91
C ILE A 68 -26.69 -26.23 -18.85
N ALA A 69 -27.10 -26.16 -20.12
CA ALA A 69 -26.50 -25.23 -21.09
C ALA A 69 -26.74 -23.77 -20.72
N ILE A 70 -27.92 -23.43 -20.20
CA ILE A 70 -28.24 -22.06 -19.77
C ILE A 70 -27.43 -21.67 -18.52
N ASN A 71 -27.29 -22.57 -17.55
CA ASN A 71 -26.47 -22.33 -16.36
C ASN A 71 -24.97 -22.20 -16.70
N ILE A 72 -24.45 -23.02 -17.60
CA ILE A 72 -23.05 -22.93 -18.06
C ILE A 72 -22.82 -21.62 -18.83
N THR A 73 -23.77 -21.20 -19.67
CA THR A 73 -23.66 -19.93 -20.39
C THR A 73 -23.64 -18.74 -19.43
N GLY A 74 -24.50 -18.74 -18.40
CA GLY A 74 -24.49 -17.73 -17.34
C GLY A 74 -23.16 -17.69 -16.57
N ILE A 75 -22.60 -18.85 -16.22
CA ILE A 75 -21.30 -18.95 -15.55
C ILE A 75 -20.16 -18.46 -16.45
N LEU A 76 -20.17 -18.78 -17.74
CA LEU A 76 -19.17 -18.32 -18.70
C LEU A 76 -19.24 -16.80 -18.91
N ILE A 77 -20.44 -16.21 -18.96
CA ILE A 77 -20.62 -14.76 -19.05
C ILE A 77 -20.07 -14.05 -17.80
N ILE A 78 -20.30 -14.61 -16.60
CA ILE A 78 -19.74 -14.08 -15.35
C ILE A 78 -18.21 -14.16 -15.38
N LEU A 79 -17.65 -15.31 -15.78
CA LEU A 79 -16.20 -15.49 -15.87
C LEU A 79 -15.53 -14.59 -16.91
N PHE A 80 -16.17 -14.37 -18.07
CA PHE A 80 -15.68 -13.43 -19.09
C PHE A 80 -15.82 -11.97 -18.64
N GLY A 81 -16.89 -11.63 -17.89
CA GLY A 81 -17.08 -10.30 -17.30
C GLY A 81 -15.98 -9.92 -16.32
N PHE A 82 -15.41 -10.87 -15.59
CA PHE A 82 -14.25 -10.65 -14.71
C PHE A 82 -12.94 -10.38 -15.46
N MET A 83 -12.84 -10.70 -16.77
CA MET A 83 -11.63 -10.48 -17.57
C MET A 83 -11.57 -9.12 -18.27
N ALA A 84 -12.68 -8.37 -18.34
CA ALA A 84 -12.74 -7.10 -19.09
C ALA A 84 -12.79 -5.89 -18.15
N ASP A 85 -11.66 -5.19 -18.02
CA ASP A 85 -11.56 -3.98 -17.21
C ASP A 85 -12.57 -2.91 -17.67
N ARG A 86 -13.38 -2.45 -16.70
CA ARG A 86 -14.42 -1.40 -16.77
C ARG A 86 -15.74 -1.67 -17.52
N LEU A 87 -15.86 -2.73 -18.33
CA LEU A 87 -17.18 -3.19 -18.83
C LEU A 87 -17.88 -4.22 -17.89
N SER A 88 -17.16 -4.66 -16.86
CA SER A 88 -17.48 -5.84 -16.04
C SER A 88 -18.76 -5.76 -15.22
N ILE A 89 -19.10 -4.59 -14.66
CA ILE A 89 -20.27 -4.47 -13.76
C ILE A 89 -21.59 -4.69 -14.51
N TRP A 90 -21.76 -4.11 -15.70
CA TRP A 90 -23.01 -4.27 -16.45
C TRP A 90 -23.18 -5.68 -17.00
N VAL A 91 -22.08 -6.35 -17.37
CA VAL A 91 -22.10 -7.77 -17.79
C VAL A 91 -22.45 -8.68 -16.61
N LEU A 92 -21.95 -8.39 -15.41
CA LEU A 92 -22.33 -9.11 -14.18
C LEU A 92 -23.81 -8.90 -13.82
N ILE A 93 -24.31 -7.66 -13.90
CA ILE A 93 -25.72 -7.35 -13.67
C ILE A 93 -26.61 -8.08 -14.69
N LEU A 94 -26.23 -8.07 -15.97
CA LEU A 94 -26.96 -8.77 -17.03
C LEU A 94 -26.94 -10.29 -16.83
N GLY A 95 -25.78 -10.86 -16.49
CA GLY A 95 -25.64 -12.29 -16.18
C GLY A 95 -26.50 -12.70 -14.98
N PHE A 96 -26.54 -11.87 -13.94
CA PHE A 96 -27.39 -12.11 -12.77
C PHE A 96 -28.88 -12.01 -13.09
N ALA A 97 -29.29 -11.03 -13.92
CA ALA A 97 -30.66 -10.88 -14.38
C ALA A 97 -31.12 -12.12 -15.19
N VAL A 98 -30.28 -12.63 -16.08
CA VAL A 98 -30.56 -13.85 -16.86
C VAL A 98 -30.69 -15.06 -15.94
N LEU A 99 -29.85 -15.18 -14.91
CA LEU A 99 -29.93 -16.25 -13.92
C LEU A 99 -31.27 -16.20 -13.16
N LEU A 100 -31.69 -15.01 -12.70
CA LEU A 100 -32.95 -14.83 -11.97
C LEU A 100 -34.17 -15.16 -12.85
N VAL A 101 -34.18 -14.73 -14.11
CA VAL A 101 -35.26 -15.06 -15.06
C VAL A 101 -35.32 -16.58 -15.30
N THR A 102 -34.17 -17.23 -15.43
CA THR A 102 -34.10 -18.69 -15.60
C THR A 102 -34.61 -19.43 -14.36
N LEU A 103 -34.24 -18.97 -13.17
CA LEU A 103 -34.72 -19.52 -11.91
C LEU A 103 -36.24 -19.35 -11.79
N TRP A 104 -36.76 -18.17 -12.12
CA TRP A 104 -38.19 -17.87 -12.11
C TRP A 104 -38.97 -18.78 -13.07
N ASN A 105 -38.49 -18.95 -14.31
CA ASN A 105 -39.14 -19.84 -15.27
C ASN A 105 -39.16 -21.29 -14.80
N ASN A 106 -38.08 -21.79 -14.19
CA ASN A 106 -38.07 -23.14 -13.61
C ASN A 106 -39.06 -23.29 -12.45
N ILE A 107 -39.20 -22.27 -11.60
CA ILE A 107 -40.22 -22.26 -10.52
C ILE A 107 -41.63 -22.33 -11.13
N GLN A 108 -41.90 -21.56 -12.19
CA GLN A 108 -43.21 -21.55 -12.87
C GLN A 108 -43.54 -22.92 -13.49
N VAL A 109 -42.59 -23.59 -14.12
CA VAL A 109 -42.78 -24.95 -14.66
C VAL A 109 -43.18 -25.92 -13.54
N VAL A 110 -42.45 -25.92 -12.42
CA VAL A 110 -42.75 -26.79 -11.27
C VAL A 110 -44.12 -26.47 -10.65
N MET A 111 -44.50 -25.19 -10.58
CA MET A 111 -45.82 -24.78 -10.08
C MET A 111 -46.96 -25.23 -11.01
N ASN A 112 -46.76 -25.17 -12.33
CA ASN A 112 -47.75 -25.61 -13.30
C ASN A 112 -47.92 -27.14 -13.32
N GLU A 113 -46.83 -27.90 -13.19
CA GLU A 113 -46.91 -29.37 -13.04
C GLU A 113 -47.66 -29.76 -11.77
N ARG A 114 -47.48 -29.02 -10.66
CA ARG A 114 -48.28 -29.23 -9.43
C ARG A 114 -49.76 -28.95 -9.62
N LYS A 115 -50.12 -27.89 -10.35
CA LYS A 115 -51.53 -27.59 -10.67
C LYS A 115 -52.16 -28.68 -11.55
N GLN A 116 -51.41 -29.20 -12.52
CA GLN A 116 -51.90 -30.29 -13.37
C GLN A 116 -52.03 -31.61 -12.62
N ALA A 117 -51.14 -31.91 -11.68
CA ALA A 117 -51.23 -33.09 -10.83
C ALA A 117 -52.45 -33.03 -9.90
N GLY A 118 -52.75 -31.87 -9.30
CA GLY A 118 -53.92 -31.70 -8.43
C GLY A 118 -55.27 -31.77 -9.17
N ASN A 119 -55.30 -31.51 -10.48
CA ASN A 119 -56.52 -31.58 -11.28
C ASN A 119 -56.84 -33.00 -11.80
N ARG A 120 -55.89 -33.94 -11.75
CA ARG A 120 -56.13 -35.33 -12.20
C ARG A 120 -56.84 -36.20 -11.16
N ASP A 121 -56.81 -35.80 -9.89
CA ASP A 121 -57.49 -36.50 -8.79
C ASP A 121 -58.99 -36.18 -8.68
N LEU A 122 -59.51 -35.22 -9.45
CA LEU A 122 -60.93 -34.82 -9.41
C LEU A 122 -61.81 -35.41 -10.52
N THR A 123 -61.27 -36.31 -11.36
CA THR A 123 -62.01 -36.91 -12.49
C THR A 123 -62.19 -38.43 -12.39
N MET A 124 -61.94 -39.04 -11.24
CA MET A 124 -62.28 -40.45 -10.99
C MET A 124 -63.20 -40.60 -9.78
N GLU A 125 -64.50 -40.31 -9.97
CA GLU A 125 -65.59 -41.08 -9.35
C GLU A 125 -66.95 -40.58 -9.84
N ASN A 126 -67.64 -41.40 -10.63
CA ASN A 126 -69.09 -41.59 -10.58
C ASN A 126 -69.44 -42.73 -11.55
N THR A 127 -69.27 -43.96 -11.08
CA THR A 127 -70.05 -45.10 -11.55
C THR A 127 -70.67 -45.71 -10.30
N PRO A 128 -72.00 -45.72 -10.14
CA PRO A 128 -72.65 -46.21 -8.93
C PRO A 128 -72.84 -47.73 -9.00
N GLU A 129 -73.29 -48.28 -7.87
CA GLU A 129 -73.86 -49.62 -7.64
C GLU A 129 -72.90 -50.69 -7.12
N MET A 130 -73.24 -51.55 -6.15
CA MET A 130 -74.26 -51.61 -5.10
C MET A 130 -73.92 -52.89 -4.30
N HIS A 131 -73.98 -52.85 -2.97
CA HIS A 131 -73.91 -54.00 -2.02
C HIS A 131 -72.56 -54.77 -1.97
N SER A 132 -72.09 -55.35 -0.85
CA SER A 132 -72.66 -55.75 0.43
C SER A 132 -71.56 -55.80 1.50
N GLU A 133 -71.94 -55.66 2.77
CA GLU A 133 -71.08 -55.84 3.94
C GLU A 133 -70.39 -57.22 3.98
N GLY A 134 -69.12 -57.25 4.43
CA GLY A 134 -68.39 -58.48 4.73
C GLY A 134 -66.88 -58.27 4.90
N GLN A 135 -66.45 -58.18 6.17
CA GLN A 135 -65.09 -58.10 6.71
C GLN A 135 -63.96 -58.74 5.87
N LEU A 136 -62.85 -58.00 5.65
CA LEU A 136 -61.47 -58.47 5.84
C LEU A 136 -60.47 -57.31 5.76
N GLU A 137 -59.56 -57.29 6.74
CA GLU A 137 -58.42 -56.38 6.86
C GLU A 137 -57.48 -56.46 5.64
N SER A 138 -56.95 -55.33 5.18
CA SER A 138 -55.50 -55.13 4.92
C SER A 138 -55.22 -53.80 4.21
N GLU A 139 -54.18 -53.13 4.72
CA GLU A 139 -53.23 -52.28 3.98
C GLU A 139 -53.73 -51.44 2.81
N VAL A 140 -54.11 -50.18 3.04
CA VAL A 140 -53.82 -49.12 2.05
C VAL A 140 -53.51 -47.78 2.76
N ALA A 141 -52.45 -47.13 2.27
CA ALA A 141 -52.12 -45.70 2.40
C ALA A 141 -51.34 -45.21 3.64
N LYS A 142 -50.07 -45.61 3.73
CA LYS A 142 -48.97 -44.68 4.09
C LYS A 142 -47.85 -44.74 3.06
N THR A 143 -48.14 -44.31 1.82
CA THR A 143 -47.10 -44.03 0.83
C THR A 143 -46.52 -42.65 1.09
N SER A 144 -45.36 -42.64 1.74
CA SER A 144 -44.47 -41.50 1.88
C SER A 144 -44.04 -40.98 0.50
N TRP A 145 -44.49 -39.79 0.13
CA TRP A 145 -43.88 -39.03 -0.96
C TRP A 145 -43.24 -37.76 -0.41
N TYR A 146 -42.02 -37.49 -0.89
CA TYR A 146 -41.26 -36.25 -0.76
C TYR A 146 -40.42 -36.02 0.51
N GLN A 147 -39.41 -36.87 0.76
CA GLN A 147 -38.17 -36.37 1.39
C GLN A 147 -37.31 -35.68 0.33
N ARG A 148 -37.36 -34.34 0.26
CA ARG A 148 -36.31 -33.60 -0.47
C ARG A 148 -34.99 -33.75 0.29
N PRO A 149 -33.86 -33.96 -0.41
CA PRO A 149 -32.57 -33.96 0.24
C PRO A 149 -32.24 -32.56 0.78
N LYS A 150 -32.20 -32.41 2.10
CA LYS A 150 -31.85 -31.16 2.81
C LYS A 150 -30.48 -30.59 2.39
N TRP A 151 -29.62 -31.39 1.77
CA TRP A 151 -28.29 -30.99 1.32
C TRP A 151 -28.29 -30.05 0.09
N MET A 152 -29.34 -30.02 -0.74
CA MET A 152 -29.39 -29.11 -1.89
C MET A 152 -29.60 -27.64 -1.50
N ILE A 153 -30.28 -27.36 -0.38
CA ILE A 153 -30.52 -25.98 0.08
C ILE A 153 -29.25 -25.39 0.72
N GLY A 154 -28.44 -26.23 1.39
CA GLY A 154 -27.16 -25.80 1.97
C GLY A 154 -26.11 -25.42 0.92
N GLY A 155 -26.03 -26.17 -0.19
CA GLY A 155 -25.02 -25.91 -1.24
C GLY A 155 -25.22 -24.57 -1.96
N VAL A 156 -26.47 -24.20 -2.25
CA VAL A 156 -26.77 -22.92 -2.94
C VAL A 156 -26.52 -21.73 -2.00
N GLY A 157 -26.86 -21.85 -0.71
CA GLY A 157 -26.60 -20.80 0.27
C GLY A 157 -25.12 -20.49 0.45
N ILE A 158 -24.26 -21.51 0.47
CA ILE A 158 -22.81 -21.35 0.61
C ILE A 158 -22.21 -20.64 -0.62
N ILE A 159 -22.64 -21.00 -1.84
CA ILE A 159 -22.13 -20.37 -3.07
C ILE A 159 -22.52 -18.88 -3.13
N VAL A 160 -23.75 -18.54 -2.72
CA VAL A 160 -24.21 -17.14 -2.67
C VAL A 160 -23.43 -16.34 -1.62
N ILE A 161 -23.16 -16.91 -0.44
CA ILE A 161 -22.36 -16.25 0.61
C ILE A 161 -20.92 -16.02 0.14
N VAL A 162 -20.31 -16.99 -0.56
CA VAL A 162 -18.95 -16.85 -1.12
C VAL A 162 -18.92 -15.78 -2.22
N LEU A 163 -19.91 -15.76 -3.12
CA LEU A 163 -20.00 -14.74 -4.18
C LEU A 163 -20.24 -13.34 -3.61
N ILE A 164 -21.10 -13.22 -2.60
CA ILE A 164 -21.31 -11.97 -1.86
C ILE A 164 -20.00 -11.53 -1.18
N GLY A 165 -19.29 -12.43 -0.50
CA GLY A 165 -17.98 -12.14 0.10
C GLY A 165 -16.92 -11.68 -0.92
N LEU A 166 -16.94 -12.23 -2.13
CA LEU A 166 -16.07 -11.82 -3.23
C LEU A 166 -16.48 -10.48 -3.85
N MET A 167 -17.79 -10.17 -3.93
CA MET A 167 -18.30 -8.89 -4.43
C MET A 167 -18.13 -7.74 -3.42
N PHE A 168 -18.12 -8.05 -2.12
CA PHE A 168 -17.87 -7.08 -1.04
C PHE A 168 -16.43 -7.13 -0.52
N SER A 169 -15.52 -7.80 -1.23
CA SER A 169 -14.09 -7.60 -0.99
C SER A 169 -13.82 -6.11 -1.20
N PRO A 170 -13.33 -5.38 -0.20
CA PRO A 170 -13.24 -3.92 -0.27
C PRO A 170 -12.43 -3.56 -1.50
N SER A 171 -13.12 -2.98 -2.50
CA SER A 171 -12.49 -2.39 -3.67
C SER A 171 -11.33 -1.57 -3.16
N SER A 172 -10.11 -1.87 -3.61
CA SER A 172 -8.89 -1.22 -3.14
C SER A 172 -9.13 0.28 -3.08
N SER A 173 -9.33 0.81 -1.87
CA SER A 173 -9.51 2.24 -1.71
C SER A 173 -8.29 2.90 -2.33
N ALA A 174 -8.52 3.67 -3.40
CA ALA A 174 -7.49 4.47 -4.01
C ALA A 174 -6.95 5.41 -2.92
N VAL A 175 -5.64 5.56 -2.87
CA VAL A 175 -5.03 6.54 -1.96
C VAL A 175 -5.49 7.92 -2.39
N ASP A 176 -6.04 8.70 -1.46
CA ASP A 176 -6.39 10.08 -1.73
C ASP A 176 -5.09 10.89 -1.91
N THR A 177 -4.82 11.27 -3.16
CA THR A 177 -3.62 12.02 -3.55
C THR A 177 -3.88 13.52 -3.63
N SER A 178 -5.08 14.00 -3.31
CA SER A 178 -5.45 15.42 -3.41
C SER A 178 -4.63 16.34 -2.51
N HIS A 179 -4.05 15.78 -1.44
CA HIS A 179 -3.23 16.50 -0.47
C HIS A 179 -1.72 16.27 -0.64
N PHE A 180 -1.28 15.77 -1.80
CA PHE A 180 0.13 15.56 -2.07
C PHE A 180 0.79 16.86 -2.53
N ILE A 181 2.01 17.11 -2.07
CA ILE A 181 2.92 18.13 -2.59
C ILE A 181 4.02 17.47 -3.39
N THR A 182 4.57 18.18 -4.37
CA THR A 182 5.62 17.66 -5.25
C THR A 182 6.92 18.40 -5.00
N TYR A 183 7.96 17.63 -4.66
CA TYR A 183 9.33 18.13 -4.58
C TYR A 183 10.04 17.86 -5.91
N GLN A 184 10.79 18.85 -6.39
CA GLN A 184 11.68 18.74 -7.54
C GLN A 184 13.13 18.83 -7.08
N SER A 185 13.88 17.76 -7.28
CA SER A 185 15.27 17.64 -6.89
C SER A 185 16.21 18.33 -7.87
N ASN A 186 17.21 19.01 -7.31
CA ASN A 186 18.35 19.57 -8.05
C ASN A 186 19.48 18.54 -8.28
N ALA A 187 19.30 17.27 -7.87
CA ALA A 187 20.26 16.20 -8.12
C ALA A 187 20.48 15.96 -9.63
N LYS A 188 21.53 15.23 -9.98
CA LYS A 188 21.79 14.80 -11.37
C LYS A 188 21.86 13.27 -11.42
N PRO A 189 20.89 12.59 -12.06
CA PRO A 189 19.71 13.15 -12.74
C PRO A 189 18.73 13.80 -11.76
N GLY A 190 18.02 14.83 -12.24
CA GLY A 190 16.96 15.47 -11.46
C GLY A 190 15.75 14.55 -11.38
N PHE A 191 14.96 14.67 -10.33
CA PHE A 191 13.75 13.87 -10.16
C PHE A 191 12.66 14.69 -9.50
N THR A 192 11.41 14.30 -9.71
CA THR A 192 10.27 14.76 -8.92
C THR A 192 9.76 13.63 -8.06
N ILE A 193 9.24 13.94 -6.88
CA ILE A 193 8.55 12.98 -6.01
C ILE A 193 7.38 13.69 -5.33
N SER A 194 6.22 13.04 -5.31
CA SER A 194 5.02 13.54 -4.65
C SER A 194 4.75 12.75 -3.38
N TYR A 195 4.38 13.47 -2.32
CA TYR A 195 4.18 12.90 -0.99
C TYR A 195 3.12 13.70 -0.20
N PRO A 196 2.49 13.14 0.84
CA PRO A 196 1.49 13.85 1.62
C PRO A 196 2.04 15.16 2.19
N SER A 197 1.28 16.24 2.08
CA SER A 197 1.63 17.55 2.66
C SER A 197 1.85 17.55 4.17
N THR A 198 1.37 16.52 4.87
CA THR A 198 1.59 16.32 6.31
C THR A 198 2.95 15.71 6.65
N TRP A 199 3.68 15.18 5.67
CA TRP A 199 5.00 14.58 5.88
C TRP A 199 6.10 15.63 5.80
N ILE A 200 7.15 15.42 6.57
CA ILE A 200 8.29 16.33 6.66
C ILE A 200 9.33 15.90 5.64
N LYS A 201 9.73 16.84 4.78
CA LYS A 201 10.78 16.64 3.78
C LYS A 201 12.11 17.14 4.32
N GLU A 202 13.11 16.27 4.34
CA GLU A 202 14.50 16.61 4.63
C GLU A 202 15.38 16.25 3.41
N VAL A 203 16.18 17.20 2.93
CA VAL A 203 17.07 17.00 1.77
C VAL A 203 18.51 16.95 2.25
N ARG A 204 19.22 15.86 1.96
CA ARG A 204 20.64 15.69 2.30
C ARG A 204 21.44 15.32 1.05
N LYS A 205 22.24 16.25 0.52
CA LYS A 205 23.04 16.06 -0.71
C LYS A 205 22.18 15.59 -1.91
N ASN A 206 22.16 14.29 -2.19
CA ASN A 206 21.43 13.66 -3.30
C ASN A 206 20.22 12.83 -2.82
N ASP A 207 19.95 12.85 -1.52
CA ASP A 207 18.98 12.01 -0.85
C ASP A 207 17.82 12.89 -0.37
N VAL A 208 16.60 12.39 -0.51
CA VAL A 208 15.38 13.01 0.01
C VAL A 208 14.77 12.06 1.00
N TYR A 209 14.62 12.52 2.24
CA TYR A 209 13.95 11.81 3.31
C TYR A 209 12.57 12.42 3.51
N LEU A 210 11.56 11.57 3.63
CA LEU A 210 10.18 11.92 3.90
C LEU A 210 9.80 11.21 5.20
N LEU A 211 9.49 11.98 6.23
CA LEU A 211 9.18 11.48 7.58
C LEU A 211 7.68 11.62 7.83
N SER A 212 7.04 10.55 8.31
CA SER A 212 5.59 10.55 8.54
C SER A 212 5.12 11.37 9.75
N SER A 213 6.05 11.81 10.61
CA SER A 213 5.81 12.52 11.87
C SER A 213 7.05 13.33 12.25
N ASP A 214 6.88 14.43 13.01
CA ASP A 214 7.96 15.17 13.69
C ASP A 214 8.32 14.57 15.06
N LYS A 215 7.50 13.65 15.58
CA LYS A 215 7.66 13.07 16.92
C LYS A 215 8.35 11.71 16.87
N GLU A 216 9.28 11.50 17.81
CA GLU A 216 9.85 10.18 18.09
C GLU A 216 8.92 9.32 18.99
N PRO A 217 8.88 7.99 18.78
CA PRO A 217 9.54 7.27 17.69
C PRO A 217 8.88 7.59 16.35
N LEU A 218 9.69 7.71 15.30
CA LEU A 218 9.17 7.89 13.95
C LEU A 218 8.37 6.65 13.57
N ASP A 219 7.14 6.83 13.09
CA ASP A 219 6.33 5.69 12.65
C ASP A 219 6.88 5.11 11.34
N GLN A 220 7.34 5.99 10.43
CA GLN A 220 7.77 5.61 9.08
C GLN A 220 8.68 6.66 8.43
N ILE A 221 9.63 6.17 7.63
CA ILE A 221 10.55 6.96 6.80
C ILE A 221 10.51 6.41 5.37
N VAL A 222 10.43 7.31 4.40
CA VAL A 222 10.71 7.01 3.00
C VAL A 222 11.94 7.81 2.59
N SER A 223 12.99 7.13 2.14
CA SER A 223 14.14 7.78 1.56
C SER A 223 14.25 7.45 0.08
N PHE A 224 14.48 8.47 -0.72
CA PHE A 224 14.76 8.34 -2.14
C PHE A 224 16.18 8.85 -2.40
N THR A 225 16.98 8.05 -3.10
CA THR A 225 18.33 8.43 -3.49
C THR A 225 18.51 8.30 -5.00
N ALA A 226 19.00 9.37 -5.61
CA ALA A 226 19.53 9.36 -6.97
C ALA A 226 21.04 9.57 -6.90
N GLY A 227 21.80 8.48 -6.77
CA GLY A 227 23.22 8.60 -6.40
C GLY A 227 24.05 7.38 -6.75
N ALA A 228 25.24 7.68 -7.30
CA ALA A 228 26.33 6.80 -7.73
C ALA A 228 26.14 6.08 -9.09
N ARG A 229 27.13 6.30 -9.97
CA ARG A 229 27.41 5.39 -11.08
C ARG A 229 27.59 4.00 -10.49
N SER A 230 26.92 3.00 -11.05
CA SER A 230 27.27 1.59 -10.87
C SER A 230 28.79 1.47 -10.82
N ASP A 231 29.30 0.92 -9.73
CA ASP A 231 30.71 0.60 -9.57
C ASP A 231 31.21 -0.08 -10.86
N LYS A 232 32.50 0.05 -11.19
CA LYS A 232 33.09 -0.56 -12.41
C LYS A 232 32.87 -2.07 -12.52
N LYS A 233 32.46 -2.72 -11.43
CA LYS A 233 32.05 -4.13 -11.39
C LYS A 233 30.55 -4.20 -11.69
N GLN A 234 30.16 -4.88 -12.77
CA GLN A 234 28.76 -5.13 -13.12
C GLN A 234 28.07 -5.99 -12.04
N SER A 235 27.63 -5.36 -10.96
CA SER A 235 26.70 -5.97 -10.01
C SER A 235 25.31 -6.02 -10.61
N THR A 236 24.60 -7.12 -10.38
CA THR A 236 23.17 -7.24 -10.72
C THR A 236 22.30 -6.33 -9.84
N LEU A 237 21.08 -6.04 -10.28
CA LEU A 237 20.11 -5.27 -9.47
C LEU A 237 19.78 -5.97 -8.16
N GLU A 238 19.75 -7.31 -8.15
CA GLU A 238 19.54 -8.09 -6.92
C GLU A 238 20.68 -7.89 -5.93
N GLU A 239 21.94 -7.97 -6.38
CA GLU A 239 23.11 -7.75 -5.53
C GLU A 239 23.11 -6.32 -4.96
N LYS A 240 22.74 -5.31 -5.75
CA LYS A 240 22.63 -3.93 -5.29
C LYS A 240 21.51 -3.74 -4.27
N ALA A 241 20.34 -4.34 -4.49
CA ALA A 241 19.26 -4.29 -3.52
C ALA A 241 19.66 -4.99 -2.20
N ALA A 242 20.36 -6.13 -2.29
CA ALA A 242 20.85 -6.84 -1.11
C ALA A 242 21.93 -6.04 -0.34
N GLU A 243 22.84 -5.38 -1.06
CA GLU A 243 23.84 -4.48 -0.48
C GLU A 243 23.19 -3.32 0.30
N ILE A 244 22.15 -2.69 -0.29
CA ILE A 244 21.41 -1.61 0.37
C ILE A 244 20.68 -2.12 1.61
N VAL A 245 19.99 -3.27 1.54
CA VAL A 245 19.32 -3.87 2.70
C VAL A 245 20.32 -4.16 3.82
N GLN A 246 21.51 -4.70 3.49
CA GLN A 246 22.55 -4.97 4.48
C GLN A 246 23.12 -3.68 5.08
N TYR A 247 23.29 -2.63 4.28
CA TYR A 247 23.73 -1.31 4.76
C TYR A 247 22.70 -0.69 5.73
N MET A 248 21.41 -0.73 5.38
CA MET A 248 20.32 -0.17 6.18
C MET A 248 20.15 -0.88 7.52
N ALA A 249 20.26 -2.21 7.53
CA ALA A 249 20.18 -3.00 8.76
C ALA A 249 21.36 -2.78 9.71
N GLY A 250 22.39 -2.02 9.30
CA GLY A 250 23.61 -1.85 10.06
C GLY A 250 24.31 -3.19 10.33
N HIS A 251 24.91 -3.33 11.51
CA HIS A 251 25.53 -4.59 11.94
C HIS A 251 24.51 -5.67 12.32
N THR A 252 23.21 -5.43 12.13
CA THR A 252 22.19 -6.47 12.33
C THR A 252 22.07 -7.34 11.08
N ASN A 253 21.65 -8.59 11.24
CA ASN A 253 21.39 -9.49 10.12
C ASN A 253 19.92 -9.30 9.70
N PRO A 254 19.61 -8.54 8.64
CA PRO A 254 18.23 -8.37 8.20
C PRO A 254 17.67 -9.70 7.74
N LYS A 255 16.43 -9.98 8.11
CA LYS A 255 15.69 -11.13 7.59
C LYS A 255 14.97 -10.70 6.31
N VAL A 256 15.42 -11.24 5.19
CA VAL A 256 14.73 -11.07 3.90
C VAL A 256 13.36 -11.77 3.96
N LEU A 257 12.29 -11.00 3.73
CA LEU A 257 10.91 -11.48 3.72
C LEU A 257 10.53 -12.00 2.33
N TYR A 258 10.92 -11.25 1.29
CA TYR A 258 10.71 -11.62 -0.09
C TYR A 258 11.72 -10.93 -1.02
N LYS A 259 11.84 -11.46 -2.23
CA LYS A 259 12.58 -10.87 -3.34
C LYS A 259 11.74 -10.97 -4.61
N LYS A 260 11.72 -9.91 -5.42
CA LYS A 260 10.88 -9.89 -6.62
C LYS A 260 11.48 -9.00 -7.71
N GLU A 261 11.50 -9.49 -8.94
CA GLU A 261 11.70 -8.64 -10.13
C GLU A 261 10.42 -7.87 -10.44
N THR A 262 10.56 -6.56 -10.71
CA THR A 262 9.44 -5.66 -10.98
C THR A 262 9.82 -4.64 -12.06
N THR A 263 8.93 -3.69 -12.32
CA THR A 263 9.21 -2.53 -13.17
C THR A 263 9.01 -1.24 -12.39
N TRP A 264 9.95 -0.30 -12.54
CA TRP A 264 9.87 1.03 -11.94
C TRP A 264 10.48 2.05 -12.89
N LEU A 265 9.84 3.21 -13.06
CA LEU A 265 10.26 4.25 -14.03
C LEU A 265 10.38 3.75 -15.48
N GLY A 266 9.61 2.71 -15.83
CA GLY A 266 9.64 2.03 -17.12
C GLY A 266 10.87 1.14 -17.34
N GLN A 267 11.66 0.88 -16.30
CA GLN A 267 12.87 0.05 -16.34
C GLN A 267 12.69 -1.22 -15.52
N LYS A 268 13.52 -2.23 -15.79
CA LYS A 268 13.63 -3.40 -14.92
C LYS A 268 14.08 -2.94 -13.53
N ALA A 269 13.40 -3.39 -12.51
CA ALA A 269 13.69 -3.07 -11.12
C ALA A 269 13.73 -4.36 -10.28
N TYR A 270 14.33 -4.26 -9.11
CA TYR A 270 14.39 -5.34 -8.15
C TYR A 270 13.93 -4.83 -6.79
N GLU A 271 13.06 -5.58 -6.14
CA GLU A 271 12.47 -5.23 -4.85
C GLU A 271 12.82 -6.31 -3.81
N ILE A 272 13.26 -5.88 -2.63
CA ILE A 272 13.51 -6.73 -1.47
C ILE A 272 12.74 -6.17 -0.29
N GLY A 273 11.78 -6.95 0.22
CA GLY A 273 11.18 -6.72 1.53
C GLY A 273 12.03 -7.36 2.63
N PHE A 274 12.24 -6.64 3.73
CA PHE A 274 13.07 -7.08 4.84
C PHE A 274 12.44 -6.74 6.19
N SER A 275 12.89 -7.44 7.23
CA SER A 275 12.67 -7.04 8.63
C SER A 275 14.02 -6.97 9.34
N ALA A 276 14.23 -5.93 10.13
CA ALA A 276 15.45 -5.73 10.91
C ALA A 276 15.11 -5.41 12.37
N ASN A 277 16.04 -5.71 13.28
CA ASN A 277 15.94 -5.23 14.64
C ASN A 277 16.49 -3.81 14.65
N ASP A 278 15.61 -2.83 14.51
CA ASP A 278 15.99 -1.42 14.56
C ASP A 278 15.39 -0.74 15.79
N ASN A 279 16.28 -0.26 16.66
CA ASN A 279 15.92 0.48 17.86
C ASN A 279 15.40 1.90 17.54
N VAL A 280 15.60 2.38 16.30
CA VAL A 280 15.12 3.70 15.86
C VAL A 280 13.60 3.71 15.73
N PHE A 281 13.01 2.64 15.18
CA PHE A 281 11.56 2.56 14.92
C PHE A 281 10.78 1.85 16.01
N ASP A 282 11.39 0.86 16.66
CA ASP A 282 10.81 0.17 17.80
C ASP A 282 11.86 0.11 18.91
N PRO A 283 11.75 0.91 19.98
CA PRO A 283 12.67 0.82 21.11
C PRO A 283 12.62 -0.53 21.83
N ASN A 284 11.59 -1.37 21.55
CA ASN A 284 11.54 -2.75 22.02
C ASN A 284 12.24 -3.73 21.06
N GLY A 285 12.73 -3.24 19.92
CA GLY A 285 13.65 -3.89 19.00
C GLY A 285 13.10 -5.10 18.26
N LYS A 286 11.77 -5.23 18.05
CA LYS A 286 11.21 -6.49 17.56
C LYS A 286 10.71 -6.51 16.13
N ASP A 287 10.30 -5.41 15.52
CA ASP A 287 9.58 -5.52 14.25
C ASP A 287 9.67 -4.26 13.37
N ALA A 288 10.88 -3.78 13.04
CA ALA A 288 11.00 -2.85 11.92
C ALA A 288 10.87 -3.63 10.60
N GLN A 289 10.08 -3.11 9.68
CA GLN A 289 9.90 -3.68 8.35
C GLN A 289 10.10 -2.60 7.30
N GLY A 290 10.73 -3.01 6.21
CA GLY A 290 10.94 -2.13 5.09
C GLY A 290 10.95 -2.84 3.77
N LYS A 291 10.98 -2.04 2.71
CA LYS A 291 11.27 -2.50 1.36
C LYS A 291 12.29 -1.59 0.71
N VAL A 292 13.17 -2.19 -0.08
CA VAL A 292 14.10 -1.49 -0.96
C VAL A 292 13.71 -1.84 -2.38
N MET A 293 13.51 -0.82 -3.22
CA MET A 293 13.34 -0.99 -4.65
C MET A 293 14.47 -0.27 -5.39
N VAL A 294 15.12 -1.00 -6.29
CA VAL A 294 16.31 -0.53 -7.02
C VAL A 294 16.10 -0.67 -8.51
N THR A 295 16.51 0.35 -9.28
CA THR A 295 16.60 0.28 -10.73
C THR A 295 17.83 1.03 -11.24
N ILE A 296 18.20 0.81 -12.50
CA ILE A 296 19.21 1.60 -13.19
C ILE A 296 18.54 2.27 -14.39
N LYS A 297 18.63 3.60 -14.46
CA LYS A 297 18.14 4.37 -15.60
C LYS A 297 19.23 5.32 -16.06
N GLU A 298 19.56 5.28 -17.35
CA GLU A 298 20.59 6.12 -17.98
C GLU A 298 21.96 6.03 -17.27
N GLY A 299 22.33 4.83 -16.79
CA GLY A 299 23.58 4.59 -16.08
C GLY A 299 23.63 5.12 -14.64
N THR A 300 22.50 5.61 -14.12
CA THR A 300 22.34 6.05 -12.73
C THR A 300 21.61 4.99 -11.93
N LEU A 301 22.16 4.61 -10.78
CA LEU A 301 21.47 3.79 -9.79
C LEU A 301 20.43 4.65 -9.07
N LEU A 302 19.19 4.17 -9.04
CA LEU A 302 18.08 4.80 -8.33
C LEU A 302 17.55 3.79 -7.33
N TYR A 303 17.31 4.25 -6.10
CA TYR A 303 16.64 3.42 -5.13
C TYR A 303 15.72 4.22 -4.22
N ILE A 304 14.63 3.58 -3.83
CA ILE A 304 13.73 4.04 -2.79
C ILE A 304 13.74 3.02 -1.67
N ILE A 305 13.86 3.51 -0.45
CA ILE A 305 13.84 2.72 0.77
C ILE A 305 12.67 3.22 1.59
N GLU A 306 11.87 2.27 2.04
CA GLU A 306 10.77 2.54 2.94
C GLU A 306 10.99 1.70 4.17
N ASP A 307 10.96 2.31 5.33
CA ASP A 307 11.23 1.65 6.60
C ASP A 307 10.32 2.25 7.69
N GLY A 308 9.97 1.44 8.67
CA GLY A 308 9.10 1.85 9.76
C GLY A 308 8.75 0.68 10.67
N SER A 309 7.95 0.95 11.68
CA SER A 309 7.36 -0.14 12.47
C SER A 309 6.50 -1.03 11.55
N LYS A 310 6.48 -2.35 11.79
CA LYS A 310 5.63 -3.28 11.04
C LYS A 310 4.19 -2.81 10.91
N LYS A 311 3.63 -2.27 12.00
CA LYS A 311 2.26 -1.74 12.02
C LYS A 311 2.10 -0.52 11.10
N ALA A 312 3.07 0.39 11.10
CA ALA A 312 3.04 1.54 10.20
C ALA A 312 3.24 1.13 8.74
N PHE A 313 4.15 0.19 8.47
CA PHE A 313 4.38 -0.38 7.15
C PHE A 313 3.10 -1.02 6.57
N GLU A 314 2.46 -1.92 7.32
CA GLU A 314 1.20 -2.56 6.93
C GLU A 314 0.06 -1.56 6.73
N LYS A 315 -0.02 -0.51 7.57
CA LYS A 315 -1.04 0.54 7.46
C LYS A 315 -0.85 1.41 6.20
N ASN A 316 0.39 1.70 5.85
CA ASN A 316 0.74 2.70 4.84
C ASN A 316 1.22 2.09 3.51
N GLU A 317 1.22 0.76 3.34
CA GLU A 317 1.71 0.07 2.13
C GLU A 317 1.23 0.72 0.82
N LYS A 318 -0.08 0.99 0.69
CA LYS A 318 -0.64 1.63 -0.52
C LYS A 318 -0.17 3.08 -0.70
N LEU A 319 -0.04 3.82 0.39
CA LEU A 319 0.45 5.20 0.37
C LEU A 319 1.90 5.24 -0.12
N LEU A 320 2.70 4.29 0.37
CA LEU A 320 4.07 4.13 -0.05
C LEU A 320 4.19 3.77 -1.54
N ASP A 321 3.36 2.84 -2.02
CA ASP A 321 3.29 2.52 -3.46
C ASP A 321 2.93 3.76 -4.29
N ALA A 322 2.04 4.62 -3.79
CA ALA A 322 1.70 5.89 -4.44
C ALA A 322 2.88 6.87 -4.47
N ILE A 323 3.64 6.98 -3.38
CA ILE A 323 4.87 7.80 -3.32
C ILE A 323 5.90 7.27 -4.32
N ALA A 324 6.20 5.97 -4.29
CA ALA A 324 7.15 5.32 -5.20
C ALA A 324 6.75 5.48 -6.68
N SER A 325 5.45 5.39 -6.98
CA SER A 325 4.90 5.55 -8.33
C SER A 325 4.87 7.00 -8.81
N SER A 326 4.89 7.98 -7.90
CA SER A 326 4.93 9.40 -8.25
C SER A 326 6.31 9.88 -8.72
N VAL A 327 7.34 9.07 -8.52
CA VAL A 327 8.70 9.45 -8.90
C VAL A 327 8.78 9.59 -10.42
N THR A 328 9.30 10.72 -10.88
CA THR A 328 9.67 10.90 -12.29
C THR A 328 11.09 11.42 -12.39
N LEU A 329 11.79 11.10 -13.48
CA LEU A 329 13.11 11.68 -13.75
C LEU A 329 12.96 12.85 -14.70
N SER A 330 13.60 13.97 -14.37
CA SER A 330 13.76 15.07 -15.29
C SER A 330 15.03 14.85 -16.11
N SER A 331 14.86 14.62 -17.42
CA SER A 331 15.96 14.36 -18.36
C SER A 331 16.80 15.61 -18.69
N LYS A 332 16.46 16.78 -18.15
CA LYS A 332 17.02 18.06 -18.60
C LYS A 332 17.22 19.08 -17.49
N ALA A 333 18.35 19.76 -17.57
CA ALA A 333 18.69 21.00 -16.88
C ALA A 333 17.85 22.21 -17.36
N ASP A 334 16.69 21.99 -17.98
CA ASP A 334 15.93 23.00 -18.74
C ASP A 334 14.85 23.71 -17.91
N VAL A 335 14.83 23.52 -16.59
CA VAL A 335 14.05 24.38 -15.70
C VAL A 335 15.03 25.14 -14.82
N VAL A 336 15.66 26.16 -15.40
CA VAL A 336 16.03 27.34 -14.62
C VAL A 336 14.70 27.89 -14.13
N VAL A 337 14.32 27.58 -12.89
CA VAL A 337 13.29 28.34 -12.21
C VAL A 337 13.85 29.76 -12.12
N GLU A 338 13.47 30.63 -13.04
CA GLU A 338 13.64 32.06 -12.87
C GLU A 338 12.96 32.41 -11.54
N GLN A 339 13.78 32.60 -10.51
CA GLN A 339 13.28 33.18 -9.27
C GLN A 339 12.63 34.52 -9.65
N PRO A 340 11.41 34.81 -9.19
CA PRO A 340 10.76 36.08 -9.48
C PRO A 340 11.71 37.20 -9.09
N LYS A 341 12.04 38.06 -10.05
CA LYS A 341 12.86 39.25 -9.85
C LYS A 341 12.12 40.17 -8.88
N VAL A 342 12.37 40.00 -7.59
CA VAL A 342 11.87 40.88 -6.54
C VAL A 342 12.55 42.23 -6.75
N GLU A 343 11.78 43.26 -7.13
CA GLU A 343 12.25 44.64 -7.18
C GLU A 343 12.82 45.00 -5.80
N GLN A 344 14.14 45.22 -5.75
CA GLN A 344 14.81 45.72 -4.56
C GLN A 344 14.33 47.14 -4.25
N PRO A 345 14.01 47.46 -2.98
CA PRO A 345 13.77 48.84 -2.58
C PRO A 345 15.03 49.67 -2.84
N LYS A 346 14.84 50.83 -3.47
CA LYS A 346 15.87 51.82 -3.77
C LYS A 346 16.66 52.17 -2.49
N ALA A 347 17.91 51.74 -2.43
CA ALA A 347 18.78 51.88 -1.28
C ALA A 347 19.15 53.35 -0.98
N ALA A 348 19.22 53.65 0.32
CA ALA A 348 19.84 54.84 0.89
C ALA A 348 21.37 54.86 0.61
N PRO A 349 22.03 56.04 0.63
CA PRO A 349 23.35 56.23 0.06
C PRO A 349 24.47 55.45 0.78
N ALA A 350 25.41 54.98 -0.05
CA ALA A 350 26.47 54.04 0.27
C ALA A 350 27.54 54.60 1.24
N MET A 351 27.91 53.76 2.23
CA MET A 351 29.24 53.78 2.81
C MET A 351 30.13 52.71 2.13
N THR A 352 31.40 53.03 2.02
CA THR A 352 32.42 52.54 1.09
C THR A 352 32.92 51.10 1.31
N ASN A 353 32.91 50.32 0.23
CA ASN A 353 33.99 49.49 -0.33
C ASN A 353 34.85 48.63 0.62
N ASN A 354 34.25 47.60 1.19
CA ASN A 354 34.85 46.26 1.18
C ASN A 354 33.91 45.39 0.37
N ALA A 355 34.39 44.72 -0.67
CA ALA A 355 33.56 43.82 -1.46
C ALA A 355 33.08 42.68 -0.55
N THR A 356 31.86 42.81 -0.01
CA THR A 356 31.26 41.83 0.88
C THR A 356 31.17 40.53 0.10
N LYS A 357 31.97 39.54 0.48
CA LYS A 357 31.96 38.19 -0.11
C LYS A 357 30.50 37.71 -0.15
N ALA A 358 29.98 37.42 -1.33
CA ALA A 358 28.66 36.84 -1.47
C ALA A 358 28.62 35.50 -0.72
N ILE A 359 27.69 35.38 0.22
CA ILE A 359 27.52 34.19 1.05
C ILE A 359 26.74 33.15 0.24
N LYS A 360 27.26 31.93 0.18
CA LYS A 360 26.61 30.80 -0.47
C LYS A 360 25.78 30.02 0.55
N PRO A 361 24.73 29.29 0.14
CA PRO A 361 23.97 28.42 1.04
C PRO A 361 24.85 27.47 1.88
N ASN A 362 25.92 26.92 1.29
CA ASN A 362 26.90 26.05 1.96
C ASN A 362 27.66 26.68 3.12
N ASP A 363 27.73 28.01 3.17
CA ASP A 363 28.38 28.74 4.25
C ASP A 363 27.45 28.83 5.50
N ILE A 364 26.16 28.49 5.36
CA ILE A 364 25.16 28.47 6.45
C ILE A 364 24.79 27.03 6.84
N TYR A 365 24.72 26.10 5.89
CA TYR A 365 24.33 24.71 6.16
C TYR A 365 25.24 24.04 7.20
N GLY A 366 24.67 23.54 8.29
CA GLY A 366 25.40 22.69 9.24
C GLY A 366 24.97 22.82 10.68
N THR A 367 25.75 22.16 11.54
CA THR A 367 25.63 22.26 12.99
C THR A 367 26.71 23.21 13.49
N TRP A 368 26.30 24.23 14.24
CA TRP A 368 27.16 25.29 14.75
C TRP A 368 27.10 25.30 16.26
N GLU A 369 28.24 25.21 16.93
CA GLU A 369 28.30 25.08 18.38
C GLU A 369 29.23 26.12 19.00
N GLY A 370 28.80 26.69 20.12
CA GLY A 370 29.59 27.64 20.88
C GLY A 370 29.26 27.58 22.35
N ARG A 371 30.18 28.10 23.16
CA ARG A 371 30.00 28.25 24.60
C ARG A 371 30.63 29.56 25.05
N ASN A 372 29.91 30.30 25.89
CA ASN A 372 30.46 31.42 26.67
C ASN A 372 30.43 31.06 28.17
N ASP A 373 30.76 32.00 29.04
CA ASP A 373 30.87 31.78 30.49
C ASP A 373 29.57 31.30 31.15
N THR A 374 28.42 31.57 30.53
CA THR A 374 27.10 31.33 31.13
C THR A 374 26.26 30.29 30.38
N HIS A 375 26.45 30.15 29.06
CA HIS A 375 25.61 29.32 28.19
C HIS A 375 26.44 28.56 27.14
N GLY A 376 25.98 27.36 26.80
CA GLY A 376 26.28 26.70 25.53
C GLY A 376 25.12 26.85 24.56
N MET A 377 25.41 26.95 23.27
CA MET A 377 24.41 27.00 22.22
C MET A 377 24.84 26.16 21.03
N ARG A 378 23.88 25.44 20.46
CA ARG A 378 23.97 24.73 19.19
C ARG A 378 22.88 25.25 18.27
N LEU A 379 23.23 25.51 17.01
CA LEU A 379 22.30 25.76 15.92
C LEU A 379 22.41 24.66 14.88
N LEU A 380 21.27 24.16 14.41
CA LEU A 380 21.19 23.31 13.23
C LEU A 380 20.51 24.15 12.15
N LEU A 381 21.27 24.59 11.15
CA LEU A 381 20.79 25.52 10.13
C LEU A 381 20.78 24.86 8.76
N THR A 382 19.72 25.15 8.00
CA THR A 382 19.60 24.82 6.59
C THR A 382 18.95 25.97 5.82
N ILE A 383 19.09 25.96 4.50
CA ILE A 383 18.35 26.83 3.58
C ILE A 383 17.31 25.98 2.85
N ASP A 384 16.03 26.29 3.05
CA ASP A 384 14.90 25.70 2.34
C ASP A 384 14.13 26.81 1.61
N GLU A 385 13.93 26.65 0.31
CA GLU A 385 13.18 27.59 -0.55
C GLU A 385 13.59 29.09 -0.41
N GLY A 386 14.88 29.34 -0.17
CA GLY A 386 15.41 30.71 0.00
C GLY A 386 15.22 31.30 1.40
N TYR A 387 14.87 30.47 2.38
CA TYR A 387 14.80 30.83 3.79
C TYR A 387 15.84 30.06 4.60
N ILE A 388 16.54 30.75 5.51
CA ILE A 388 17.27 30.14 6.60
C ILE A 388 16.23 29.55 7.55
N VAL A 389 16.26 28.23 7.73
CA VAL A 389 15.41 27.51 8.69
C VAL A 389 16.28 26.65 9.58
N GLY A 390 15.85 26.41 10.82
CA GLY A 390 16.66 25.62 11.72
C GLY A 390 16.11 25.45 13.13
N HIS A 391 16.94 24.77 13.93
CA HIS A 391 16.68 24.49 15.33
C HIS A 391 17.77 25.11 16.18
N HIS A 392 17.42 25.49 17.41
CA HIS A 392 18.40 25.85 18.43
C HIS A 392 18.31 24.87 19.61
N TYR A 393 19.45 24.68 20.25
CA TYR A 393 19.55 24.08 21.57
C TYR A 393 20.50 24.97 22.38
N ALA A 394 19.97 25.74 23.32
CA ALA A 394 20.72 26.53 24.27
C ALA A 394 20.60 25.89 25.66
N ALA A 395 21.68 25.90 26.43
CA ALA A 395 21.65 25.44 27.80
C ALA A 395 22.54 26.32 28.66
N ARG A 396 22.09 26.60 29.89
CA ARG A 396 22.99 27.18 30.90
C ARG A 396 24.14 26.21 31.19
N ASN A 397 25.31 26.72 31.50
CA ASN A 397 26.50 25.90 31.77
C ASN A 397 26.32 24.93 32.95
N ASP A 398 25.45 25.26 33.90
CA ASP A 398 25.05 24.37 35.00
C ASP A 398 24.12 23.22 34.57
N LYS A 399 23.73 23.17 33.28
CA LYS A 399 22.82 22.21 32.64
C LYS A 399 21.44 22.10 33.31
N LYS A 400 21.06 23.04 34.19
CA LYS A 400 19.78 22.98 34.90
C LYS A 400 18.61 23.49 34.08
N ARG A 401 18.88 24.28 33.03
CA ARG A 401 17.87 24.82 32.10
C ARG A 401 18.34 24.65 30.67
N VAL A 402 17.51 23.97 29.88
CA VAL A 402 17.73 23.70 28.45
C VAL A 402 16.57 24.32 27.69
N ASP A 403 16.90 25.06 26.65
CA ASP A 403 15.98 25.73 25.74
C ASP A 403 16.23 25.19 24.34
N GLY A 404 15.35 24.29 23.91
CA GLY A 404 15.41 23.65 22.61
C GLY A 404 14.05 23.04 22.29
N SER A 405 13.79 22.83 21.00
CA SER A 405 12.54 22.26 20.52
C SER A 405 12.80 21.36 19.33
N ASP A 406 11.99 20.31 19.23
CA ASP A 406 11.97 19.43 18.07
C ASP A 406 11.29 20.11 16.86
N GLN A 407 10.62 21.25 17.07
CA GLN A 407 10.05 22.08 16.01
C GLN A 407 11.07 23.09 15.48
N THR A 408 10.86 23.57 14.24
CA THR A 408 11.65 24.66 13.67
C THR A 408 11.52 25.91 14.53
N THR A 409 12.64 26.36 15.08
CA THR A 409 12.70 27.49 16.01
C THR A 409 13.43 28.70 15.45
N ILE A 410 14.02 28.60 14.26
CA ILE A 410 14.69 29.69 13.55
C ILE A 410 14.13 29.78 12.13
N THR A 411 13.71 30.97 11.72
CA THR A 411 13.27 31.24 10.34
C THR A 411 13.65 32.65 9.89
N GLY A 412 14.25 32.80 8.71
CA GLY A 412 14.56 34.11 8.13
C GLY A 412 14.86 34.03 6.65
N LYS A 413 14.86 35.16 5.94
CA LYS A 413 15.11 35.16 4.49
C LYS A 413 16.61 35.05 4.21
N PHE A 414 17.00 34.16 3.31
CA PHE A 414 18.36 34.11 2.79
C PHE A 414 18.54 35.15 1.68
N THR A 415 19.41 36.14 1.92
CA THR A 415 19.65 37.26 0.99
C THR A 415 21.00 37.15 0.25
N GLY A 416 21.79 36.11 0.53
CA GLY A 416 23.16 35.95 0.01
C GLY A 416 24.16 36.97 0.57
N GLN A 417 23.75 37.80 1.52
CA GLN A 417 24.58 38.83 2.15
C GLN A 417 24.38 38.78 3.67
N SER A 418 25.48 38.63 4.39
CA SER A 418 25.50 38.69 5.85
C SER A 418 25.61 40.16 6.31
N PRO A 419 24.93 40.55 7.41
CA PRO A 419 24.17 39.73 8.36
C PRO A 419 22.77 39.32 7.89
N PHE A 420 22.30 38.17 8.38
CA PHE A 420 20.94 37.67 8.15
C PHE A 420 20.05 37.94 9.35
N ILE A 421 18.84 38.44 9.12
CA ILE A 421 17.83 38.62 10.16
C ILE A 421 16.92 37.39 10.19
N VAL A 422 16.87 36.73 11.34
CA VAL A 422 16.03 35.56 11.60
C VAL A 422 15.07 35.83 12.75
N ASN A 423 13.85 35.34 12.65
CA ASN A 423 12.95 35.19 13.78
C ASN A 423 13.35 33.92 14.54
N TRP A 424 13.21 33.94 15.84
CA TRP A 424 13.41 32.78 16.68
C TRP A 424 12.28 32.58 17.70
N LYS A 425 12.09 31.35 18.14
CA LYS A 425 11.17 30.97 19.22
C LYS A 425 11.87 30.03 20.19
N SER A 426 11.70 30.26 21.48
CA SER A 426 12.17 29.40 22.56
C SER A 426 11.40 28.08 22.54
N GLY A 427 12.09 26.98 22.87
CA GLY A 427 11.46 25.70 23.19
C GLY A 427 11.19 25.52 24.68
N TYR A 428 11.80 26.34 25.55
CA TYR A 428 11.58 26.30 27.00
C TYR A 428 10.28 26.97 27.43
N GLY A 429 9.98 28.15 26.86
CA GLY A 429 8.87 29.00 27.29
C GLY A 429 8.12 29.63 26.13
N ASN A 430 7.41 30.72 26.41
CA ASN A 430 6.74 31.53 25.38
C ASN A 430 7.69 32.55 24.70
N GLY A 431 8.99 32.44 24.96
CA GLY A 431 10.01 33.36 24.46
C GLY A 431 10.10 33.36 22.93
N LYS A 432 10.24 34.54 22.33
CA LYS A 432 10.44 34.70 20.89
C LYS A 432 11.06 36.06 20.57
N GLY A 433 11.57 36.22 19.36
CA GLY A 433 12.15 37.50 18.95
C GLY A 433 12.84 37.46 17.61
N GLN A 434 13.72 38.43 17.40
CA GLN A 434 14.59 38.51 16.23
C GLN A 434 16.05 38.42 16.65
N ALA A 435 16.84 37.79 15.80
CA ALA A 435 18.28 37.68 15.95
C ALA A 435 18.97 37.90 14.60
N GLU A 436 20.25 38.21 14.71
CA GLU A 436 21.19 38.36 13.64
C GLU A 436 22.09 37.14 13.58
N ILE A 437 22.30 36.60 12.37
CA ILE A 437 23.34 35.62 12.08
C ILE A 437 24.37 36.27 11.16
N THR A 438 25.57 36.46 11.66
CA THR A 438 26.70 37.01 10.91
C THR A 438 27.69 35.91 10.56
N VAL A 439 28.01 35.74 9.27
CA VAL A 439 29.08 34.83 8.83
C VAL A 439 30.39 35.56 8.97
N LEU A 440 31.21 35.17 9.94
CA LEU A 440 32.52 35.78 10.17
C LEU A 440 33.57 35.19 9.22
N ASP A 441 33.52 33.87 9.04
CA ASP A 441 34.37 33.10 8.14
C ASP A 441 33.72 31.75 7.78
N ASP A 442 34.40 30.90 7.02
CA ASP A 442 33.88 29.60 6.53
C ASP A 442 33.57 28.59 7.66
N LYS A 443 34.00 28.86 8.90
CA LYS A 443 33.84 27.98 10.07
C LYS A 443 33.21 28.67 11.28
N THR A 444 32.90 29.95 11.22
CA THR A 444 32.41 30.72 12.38
C THR A 444 31.19 31.57 12.02
N LEU A 445 30.12 31.38 12.79
CA LEU A 445 28.95 32.27 12.81
C LEU A 445 28.93 33.07 14.12
N HIS A 446 28.52 34.33 14.05
CA HIS A 446 28.15 35.13 15.22
C HIS A 446 26.63 35.24 15.30
N TRP A 447 26.07 34.84 16.45
CA TRP A 447 24.66 34.99 16.78
C TRP A 447 24.47 36.20 17.70
N ARG A 448 23.45 37.03 17.44
CA ARG A 448 23.09 38.17 18.30
C ARG A 448 21.59 38.43 18.33
N ILE A 449 20.96 38.38 19.50
CA ILE A 449 19.55 38.76 19.69
C ILE A 449 19.40 40.27 19.51
N ILE A 450 18.49 40.66 18.60
CA ILE A 450 18.12 42.06 18.32
C ILE A 450 16.96 42.48 19.22
N SER A 451 15.95 41.62 19.33
CA SER A 451 14.77 41.84 20.15
C SER A 451 14.30 40.52 20.74
N SER A 452 13.74 40.57 21.94
CA SER A 452 13.15 39.40 22.59
C SER A 452 11.97 39.80 23.47
N GLU A 453 11.03 38.88 23.60
CA GLU A 453 9.95 38.91 24.59
C GLU A 453 9.74 37.49 25.14
N GLY A 454 9.12 37.39 26.32
CA GLY A 454 8.87 36.10 27.00
C GLY A 454 10.11 35.48 27.64
N GLU A 455 9.94 34.34 28.30
CA GLU A 455 11.04 33.61 28.95
C GLU A 455 11.80 32.74 27.94
N HIS A 456 13.13 32.86 27.93
CA HIS A 456 14.04 32.06 27.10
C HIS A 456 15.44 31.94 27.74
N TYR A 457 16.23 30.96 27.30
CA TYR A 457 17.64 30.75 27.72
C TYR A 457 18.64 30.81 26.57
N ILE A 458 18.20 31.31 25.41
CA ILE A 458 19.08 31.61 24.29
C ILE A 458 20.02 32.77 24.69
N PRO A 459 21.35 32.64 24.54
CA PRO A 459 22.28 33.72 24.86
C PRO A 459 22.03 34.95 23.98
N LYS A 460 22.23 36.13 24.58
CA LYS A 460 22.11 37.42 23.87
C LYS A 460 23.06 37.50 22.68
N GLU A 461 24.28 36.99 22.83
CA GLU A 461 25.26 36.88 21.76
C GLU A 461 26.21 35.72 22.00
N ILE A 462 26.68 35.08 20.93
CA ILE A 462 27.66 33.98 20.99
C ILE A 462 28.30 33.71 19.62
N ASP A 463 29.59 33.40 19.63
CA ASP A 463 30.28 32.84 18.46
C ASP A 463 30.14 31.33 18.43
N LEU A 464 29.76 30.79 17.28
CA LEU A 464 29.47 29.39 17.03
C LEU A 464 30.41 28.88 15.94
N LYS A 465 31.07 27.75 16.20
CA LYS A 465 31.96 27.08 15.25
C LYS A 465 31.24 25.93 14.57
N ASN A 466 31.48 25.76 13.27
CA ASN A 466 30.93 24.63 12.52
C ASN A 466 31.53 23.33 13.05
N SER A 467 30.69 22.35 13.40
CA SER A 467 31.11 21.06 13.93
C SER A 467 31.33 19.99 12.84
N LYS A 468 31.35 20.39 11.57
CA LYS A 468 31.63 19.51 10.41
C LYS A 468 33.09 19.07 10.32
#